data_AF-A0A6P8HQT7-F1
#
_entry.id   AF-A0A6P8HQT7-F1
#
_cell.length_a   1.000
_cell.length_b   1.000
_cell.length_c   1.000
_cell.angle_alpha   90.00
_cell.angle_beta   90.00
_cell.angle_gamma   90.00
#
_symmetry.space_group_name_H-M   'P 1'
#
loop_
_entity.id
_entity.type
_entity.pdbx_description
1 polymer ?
#
loop_
_entity_poly.entity_id
_entity_poly.type
_entity_poly.pdbx_seq_one_letter_code
_entity_poly.pdbx_strand_id
1 'polypeptide(L)'
;MSFCRTPKQIACSIGRRHKTKCGLSSRYHSQTEVIVVSECRRNTMTHLRNLKLSREQVSEGDLILLRVGLFVNGSNSMTVCPKHREVLGIYWRPVHRCQHPLHKSRKPGKCDRGVALQMSREINEQWDVLVQIGSDNAERSIKST
;
A
#
# COMPACT_ATOMS: atom_id res chain seq x y z
N MET A 1 -16.72 27.55 -30.78
CA MET A 1 -15.93 27.89 -29.56
C MET A 1 -15.69 26.60 -28.79
N SER A 2 -14.52 25.99 -28.96
CA SER A 2 -14.17 24.72 -28.30
C SER A 2 -13.65 25.03 -26.90
N PHE A 3 -14.41 24.67 -25.87
CA PHE A 3 -13.93 24.74 -24.49
C PHE A 3 -12.86 23.67 -24.27
N CYS A 4 -11.59 24.05 -24.32
CA CYS A 4 -10.51 23.25 -23.77
C CYS A 4 -10.70 23.17 -22.25
N ARG A 5 -11.41 22.15 -21.77
CA ARG A 5 -11.49 21.84 -20.34
C ARG A 5 -10.09 21.46 -19.86
N THR A 6 -9.39 22.39 -19.22
CA THR A 6 -8.19 22.07 -18.46
C THR A 6 -8.56 21.00 -17.42
N PRO A 7 -7.85 19.86 -17.34
CA PRO A 7 -8.15 18.85 -16.34
C PRO A 7 -8.08 19.46 -14.94
N LYS A 8 -9.15 19.31 -14.14
CA LYS A 8 -9.10 19.64 -12.70
C LYS A 8 -7.88 18.91 -12.11
N GLN A 9 -6.90 19.66 -11.58
CA GLN A 9 -5.78 19.06 -10.88
C GLN A 9 -6.32 18.39 -9.60
N ILE A 10 -6.35 17.06 -9.60
CA ILE A 10 -6.68 16.27 -8.42
C ILE A 10 -5.44 16.17 -7.55
N ALA A 11 -5.55 16.50 -6.26
CA ALA A 11 -4.47 16.38 -5.29
C ALA A 11 -5.01 15.77 -3.98
N CYS A 12 -4.20 14.93 -3.32
CA CYS A 12 -4.54 14.32 -2.03
C CYS A 12 -3.30 14.25 -1.13
N SER A 13 -3.49 14.15 0.19
CA SER A 13 -2.36 14.14 1.14
C SER A 13 -1.55 12.84 1.05
N ILE A 14 -2.19 11.71 0.70
CA ILE A 14 -1.50 10.44 0.43
C ILE A 14 -0.50 10.59 -0.72
N GLY A 15 -0.87 11.25 -1.81
CA GLY A 15 0.03 11.49 -2.94
C GLY A 15 1.26 12.32 -2.57
N ARG A 16 1.08 13.32 -1.68
CA ARG A 16 2.18 14.12 -1.13
C ARG A 16 3.12 13.25 -0.28
N ARG A 17 2.57 12.42 0.61
CA ARG A 17 3.35 11.51 1.48
C ARG A 17 4.12 10.46 0.70
N HIS A 18 3.47 9.83 -0.27
CA HIS A 18 4.02 8.77 -1.11
C HIS A 18 4.89 9.31 -2.26
N LYS A 19 4.92 10.64 -2.47
CA LYS A 19 5.68 11.32 -3.53
C LYS A 19 5.33 10.83 -4.95
N THR A 20 4.06 10.51 -5.20
CA THR A 20 3.58 10.09 -6.54
C THR A 20 2.41 10.93 -7.03
N LYS A 21 2.30 11.07 -8.37
CA LYS A 21 1.27 11.89 -9.02
C LYS A 21 -0.13 11.37 -8.71
N CYS A 22 -0.99 12.26 -8.23
CA CYS A 22 -2.43 12.05 -8.04
C CYS A 22 -3.16 11.84 -9.38
N GLY A 23 -4.39 11.38 -9.33
CA GLY A 23 -5.23 11.21 -10.52
C GLY A 23 -6.52 10.45 -10.27
N LEU A 24 -7.22 10.18 -11.36
CA LEU A 24 -8.41 9.32 -11.39
C LEU A 24 -8.03 7.84 -11.39
N SER A 25 -8.96 7.01 -10.94
CA SER A 25 -8.82 5.55 -11.01
C SER A 25 -9.01 5.09 -12.45
N SER A 26 -8.12 4.20 -12.92
CA SER A 26 -8.29 3.52 -14.20
C SER A 26 -9.38 2.44 -14.15
N ARG A 27 -9.74 2.00 -12.94
CA ARG A 27 -10.72 0.94 -12.72
C ARG A 27 -12.11 1.47 -12.35
N TYR A 28 -12.16 2.58 -11.63
CA TYR A 28 -13.40 3.20 -11.16
C TYR A 28 -13.56 4.60 -11.75
N HIS A 29 -13.93 4.66 -13.03
CA HIS A 29 -14.09 5.93 -13.73
C HIS A 29 -15.18 6.85 -13.13
N SER A 30 -16.16 6.27 -12.44
CA SER A 30 -17.20 7.03 -11.71
C SER A 30 -16.69 7.68 -10.41
N GLN A 31 -15.57 7.19 -9.86
CA GLN A 31 -14.98 7.76 -8.65
C GLN A 31 -14.04 8.90 -9.05
N THR A 32 -14.52 10.13 -8.88
CA THR A 32 -13.79 11.35 -9.27
C THR A 32 -13.37 12.21 -8.09
N GLU A 33 -13.90 11.92 -6.90
CA GLU A 33 -13.72 12.73 -5.70
C GLU A 33 -12.53 12.28 -4.87
N VAL A 34 -11.91 13.25 -4.21
CA VAL A 34 -10.92 13.03 -3.15
C VAL A 34 -11.69 12.92 -1.84
N ILE A 35 -11.49 11.80 -1.15
CA ILE A 35 -12.21 11.50 0.11
C ILE A 35 -11.22 11.39 1.26
N VAL A 36 -11.74 11.35 2.48
CA VAL A 36 -10.94 11.09 3.68
C VAL A 36 -10.64 9.59 3.77
N VAL A 37 -9.45 9.22 4.26
CA VAL A 37 -9.01 7.82 4.34
C VAL A 37 -9.91 7.00 5.25
N SER A 38 -10.49 7.58 6.31
CA SER A 38 -11.47 6.92 7.18
C SER A 38 -12.78 6.52 6.47
N GLU A 39 -13.06 7.08 5.29
CA GLU A 39 -14.22 6.73 4.45
C GLU A 39 -13.91 5.58 3.48
N CYS A 40 -12.67 5.11 3.45
CA CYS A 40 -12.27 3.94 2.67
C CYS A 40 -12.73 2.66 3.37
N ARG A 41 -13.85 2.10 2.90
CA ARG A 41 -14.53 0.94 3.50
C ARG A 41 -14.65 -0.28 2.58
N ARG A 42 -13.84 -0.40 1.52
CA ARG A 42 -13.86 -1.62 0.69
C ARG A 42 -13.41 -2.83 1.53
N ASN A 43 -14.03 -3.98 1.29
CA ASN A 43 -13.69 -5.22 2.00
C ASN A 43 -12.27 -5.69 1.64
N THR A 44 -11.43 -5.84 2.66
CA THR A 44 -10.02 -6.23 2.54
C THR A 44 -9.78 -7.73 2.67
N MET A 45 -10.76 -8.52 3.15
CA MET A 45 -10.56 -9.92 3.52
C MET A 45 -10.01 -10.79 2.38
N THR A 46 -10.64 -10.74 1.20
CA THR A 46 -10.20 -11.51 0.04
C THR A 46 -8.81 -11.08 -0.42
N HIS A 47 -8.52 -9.77 -0.36
CA HIS A 47 -7.22 -9.22 -0.73
C HIS A 47 -6.12 -9.73 0.21
N LEU A 48 -6.34 -9.59 1.52
CA LEU A 48 -5.40 -10.06 2.54
C LEU A 48 -5.19 -11.57 2.48
N ARG A 49 -6.25 -12.35 2.22
CA ARG A 49 -6.13 -13.81 2.00
C ARG A 49 -5.22 -14.14 0.82
N ASN A 50 -5.34 -13.42 -0.30
CA ASN A 50 -4.49 -13.62 -1.48
C ASN A 50 -3.02 -13.27 -1.19
N LEU A 51 -2.77 -12.34 -0.27
CA LEU A 51 -1.44 -11.97 0.23
C LEU A 51 -0.95 -12.89 1.36
N LYS A 52 -1.71 -13.94 1.72
CA LYS A 52 -1.45 -14.85 2.83
C LYS A 52 -1.37 -14.15 4.19
N LEU A 53 -2.15 -13.08 4.35
CA LEU A 53 -2.30 -12.24 5.53
C LEU A 53 -3.73 -12.32 6.11
N SER A 54 -4.40 -13.48 6.01
CA SER A 54 -5.80 -13.63 6.45
C SER A 54 -6.03 -13.39 7.95
N ARG A 55 -4.96 -13.38 8.76
CA ARG A 55 -5.01 -13.06 10.20
C ARG A 55 -4.97 -11.55 10.47
N GLU A 56 -4.55 -10.74 9.51
CA GLU A 56 -4.51 -9.28 9.63
C GLU A 56 -5.94 -8.73 9.56
N GLN A 57 -6.38 -8.03 10.60
CA GLN A 57 -7.69 -7.37 10.64
C GLN A 57 -7.50 -5.88 10.37
N VAL A 58 -7.29 -5.53 9.09
CA VAL A 58 -6.90 -4.18 8.67
C VAL A 58 -7.95 -3.62 7.71
N SER A 59 -8.46 -2.42 7.97
CA SER A 59 -9.42 -1.74 7.09
C SER A 59 -8.76 -1.29 5.77
N GLU A 60 -9.55 -0.90 4.77
CA GLU A 60 -8.99 -0.34 3.53
C GLU A 60 -8.20 0.95 3.80
N GLY A 61 -8.73 1.81 4.67
CA GLY A 61 -8.05 3.04 5.06
C GLY A 61 -6.70 2.77 5.72
N ASP A 62 -6.67 1.85 6.69
CA ASP A 62 -5.43 1.46 7.36
C ASP A 62 -4.42 0.87 6.38
N LEU A 63 -4.85 0.00 5.45
CA LEU A 63 -3.97 -0.54 4.42
C LEU A 63 -3.28 0.57 3.61
N ILE A 64 -4.02 1.61 3.24
CA ILE A 64 -3.47 2.74 2.48
C ILE A 64 -2.42 3.49 3.32
N LEU A 65 -2.69 3.73 4.60
CA LEU A 65 -1.77 4.41 5.53
C LEU A 65 -0.49 3.60 5.76
N LEU A 66 -0.63 2.30 6.04
CA LEU A 66 0.49 1.40 6.28
C LEU A 66 1.41 1.30 5.05
N ARG A 67 0.82 1.25 3.84
CA ARG A 67 1.60 1.21 2.59
C ARG A 67 2.30 2.52 2.24
N VAL A 68 2.03 3.62 2.95
CA VAL A 68 2.81 4.86 2.87
C VAL A 68 3.67 5.12 4.11
N GLY A 69 3.84 4.10 4.96
CA GLY A 69 4.69 4.15 6.15
C GLY A 69 4.11 5.00 7.28
N LEU A 70 2.78 5.02 7.42
CA LEU A 70 2.10 5.67 8.53
C LEU A 70 1.51 4.58 9.44
N PHE A 71 2.24 4.27 10.51
CA PHE A 71 1.92 3.18 11.43
C PHE A 71 1.21 3.64 12.72
N VAL A 72 0.98 4.95 12.89
CA VAL A 72 0.45 5.59 14.10
C VAL A 72 -1.05 5.80 13.98
N ASN A 73 -1.79 5.53 15.06
CA ASN A 73 -3.22 5.82 15.15
C ASN A 73 -3.44 7.34 15.10
N GLY A 74 -4.26 7.83 14.17
CA GLY A 74 -4.61 9.26 14.08
C GLY A 74 -4.40 9.90 12.70
N SER A 75 -3.78 9.19 11.74
CA SER A 75 -3.66 9.65 10.34
C SER A 75 -4.97 9.53 9.52
N ASN A 76 -6.11 9.41 10.21
CA ASN A 76 -7.42 9.22 9.60
C ASN A 76 -7.96 10.47 8.90
N SER A 77 -7.41 11.66 9.20
CA SER A 77 -7.73 12.92 8.52
C SER A 77 -7.05 13.07 7.16
N MET A 78 -6.20 12.12 6.77
CA MET A 78 -5.57 12.14 5.46
C MET A 78 -6.60 11.98 4.34
N THR A 79 -6.31 12.57 3.19
CA THR A 79 -7.13 12.47 2.00
C THR A 79 -6.48 11.58 0.95
N VAL A 80 -7.31 10.87 0.19
CA VAL A 80 -6.87 9.95 -0.86
C VAL A 80 -7.66 10.19 -2.13
N CYS A 81 -6.95 10.29 -3.26
CA CYS A 81 -7.58 10.40 -4.58
C CYS A 81 -7.95 9.03 -5.14
N PRO A 82 -8.83 8.94 -6.16
CA PRO A 82 -9.26 7.67 -6.73
C PRO A 82 -8.09 6.79 -7.20
N LYS A 83 -7.07 7.37 -7.85
CA LYS A 83 -5.86 6.64 -8.25
C LYS A 83 -5.11 6.04 -7.07
N HIS A 84 -4.86 6.83 -6.02
CA HIS A 84 -4.11 6.36 -4.86
C HIS A 84 -4.89 5.31 -4.07
N ARG A 85 -6.21 5.48 -3.95
CA ARG A 85 -7.09 4.49 -3.31
C ARG A 85 -7.09 3.16 -4.08
N GLU A 86 -7.01 3.19 -5.40
CA GLU A 86 -6.83 1.99 -6.23
C GLU A 86 -5.46 1.34 -5.96
N VAL A 87 -4.37 2.07 -6.20
CA VAL A 87 -3.02 1.48 -6.21
C VAL A 87 -2.48 1.15 -4.82
N LEU A 88 -2.96 1.78 -3.75
CA LEU A 88 -2.54 1.51 -2.37
C LEU A 88 -3.59 0.72 -1.57
N GLY A 89 -4.81 0.58 -2.08
CA GLY A 89 -5.89 -0.17 -1.43
C GLY A 89 -5.93 -1.64 -1.84
N ILE A 90 -7.12 -2.15 -2.15
CA ILE A 90 -7.34 -3.58 -2.44
C ILE A 90 -6.81 -4.05 -3.79
N TYR A 91 -6.36 -3.15 -4.68
CA TYR A 91 -5.77 -3.50 -5.98
C TYR A 91 -4.25 -3.40 -6.01
N TRP A 92 -3.64 -3.01 -4.89
CA TRP A 92 -2.19 -3.06 -4.74
C TRP A 92 -1.68 -4.48 -5.00
N ARG A 93 -0.51 -4.61 -5.65
CA ARG A 93 0.12 -5.90 -5.93
C ARG A 93 1.58 -5.88 -5.50
N PRO A 94 2.09 -6.95 -4.88
CA PRO A 94 3.48 -7.05 -4.52
C PRO A 94 4.36 -7.16 -5.77
N VAL A 95 5.58 -6.66 -5.66
CA VAL A 95 6.65 -7.02 -6.60
C VAL A 95 7.13 -8.42 -6.23
N HIS A 96 7.30 -9.31 -7.22
CA HIS A 96 7.70 -10.71 -7.02
C HIS A 96 9.17 -10.90 -6.65
N ARG A 97 9.66 -10.15 -5.66
CA ARG A 97 11.03 -10.18 -5.14
C ARG A 97 11.00 -9.78 -3.68
N CYS A 98 11.81 -10.45 -2.86
CA CYS A 98 11.97 -10.05 -1.46
C CYS A 98 12.53 -8.61 -1.39
N GLN A 99 11.84 -7.76 -0.62
CA GLN A 99 12.19 -6.34 -0.47
C GLN A 99 12.91 -6.03 0.86
N HIS A 100 13.26 -7.05 1.64
CA HIS A 100 13.93 -6.86 2.93
C HIS A 100 15.36 -6.31 2.73
N PRO A 101 15.79 -5.26 3.47
CA PRO A 101 17.11 -4.62 3.30
C PRO A 101 18.30 -5.58 3.43
N LEU A 102 18.20 -6.57 4.33
CA LEU A 102 19.22 -7.60 4.53
C LEU A 102 19.23 -8.67 3.42
N HIS A 103 18.18 -8.76 2.60
CA HIS A 103 18.03 -9.78 1.56
C HIS A 103 18.39 -9.21 0.19
N LYS A 104 19.66 -8.81 0.03
CA LYS A 104 20.22 -8.46 -1.29
C LYS A 104 20.42 -9.74 -2.11
N SER A 105 19.33 -10.17 -2.74
CA SER A 105 19.24 -11.07 -3.90
C SER A 105 20.42 -12.02 -4.15
N ARG A 106 20.30 -13.29 -3.74
CA ARG A 106 21.12 -14.37 -4.33
C ARG A 106 20.33 -15.45 -5.07
N LYS A 107 19.00 -15.51 -4.91
CA LYS A 107 18.03 -16.25 -5.75
C LYS A 107 16.61 -15.84 -5.32
N PRO A 108 15.62 -15.77 -6.22
CA PRO A 108 14.22 -15.72 -5.83
C PRO A 108 13.88 -17.03 -5.12
N GLY A 109 14.05 -17.05 -3.79
CA GLY A 109 13.47 -18.10 -2.96
C GLY A 109 11.95 -18.07 -3.10
N LYS A 110 11.29 -19.22 -2.96
CA LYS A 110 9.82 -19.25 -2.86
C LYS A 110 9.39 -18.31 -1.74
N CYS A 111 8.74 -17.21 -2.12
CA CYS A 111 8.16 -16.29 -1.15
C CYS A 111 6.84 -16.90 -0.72
N ASP A 112 6.81 -17.45 0.49
CA ASP A 112 5.67 -18.22 0.95
C ASP A 112 4.67 -17.38 1.72
N ARG A 113 5.00 -16.14 2.12
CA ARG A 113 4.08 -15.25 2.84
C ARG A 113 4.33 -13.79 2.47
N GLY A 114 3.28 -12.98 2.56
CA GLY A 114 3.40 -11.52 2.49
C GLY A 114 4.01 -10.95 3.78
N VAL A 115 4.65 -9.79 3.67
CA VAL A 115 5.13 -9.00 4.82
C VAL A 115 3.93 -8.56 5.66
N ALA A 116 3.90 -8.98 6.92
CA ALA A 116 2.88 -8.61 7.90
C ALA A 116 3.04 -7.17 8.41
N LEU A 117 2.02 -6.65 9.10
CA LEU A 117 2.04 -5.30 9.69
C LEU A 117 3.28 -5.07 10.56
N GLN A 118 3.49 -5.96 11.53
CA GLN A 118 4.55 -5.84 12.52
C GLN A 118 5.93 -5.83 11.85
N MET A 119 6.15 -6.75 10.91
CA MET A 119 7.40 -6.82 10.14
C MET A 119 7.63 -5.56 9.31
N SER A 120 6.59 -5.03 8.64
CA SER A 120 6.69 -3.78 7.87
C SER A 120 7.13 -2.60 8.76
N ARG A 121 6.55 -2.51 9.96
CA ARG A 121 6.89 -1.50 10.97
C ARG A 121 8.33 -1.65 11.46
N GLU A 122 8.71 -2.85 11.89
CA GLU A 122 10.06 -3.15 12.38
C GLU A 122 11.12 -2.83 11.32
N ILE A 123 10.87 -3.19 10.05
CA ILE A 123 11.80 -2.88 8.96
C ILE A 123 11.96 -1.37 8.78
N ASN A 124 10.84 -0.64 8.84
CA ASN A 124 10.87 0.82 8.70
C ASN A 124 11.56 1.50 9.88
N GLU A 125 11.35 1.03 11.11
CA GLU A 125 11.95 1.60 12.32
C GLU A 125 13.46 1.32 12.39
N GLN A 126 13.91 0.12 12.02
CA GLN A 126 15.30 -0.28 12.15
C GLN A 126 16.18 0.16 10.97
N TRP A 127 15.65 0.18 9.75
CA TRP A 127 16.45 0.47 8.54
C TRP A 127 16.01 1.73 7.78
N ASP A 128 14.98 2.45 8.22
CA ASP A 128 14.38 3.59 7.48
C ASP A 128 13.98 3.23 6.03
N VAL A 129 13.59 1.97 5.82
CA VAL A 129 13.14 1.45 4.53
C VAL A 129 11.69 0.98 4.65
N LEU A 130 10.80 1.58 3.87
CA LEU A 130 9.41 1.15 3.80
C LEU A 130 9.25 -0.10 2.92
N VAL A 131 9.01 -1.24 3.55
CA VAL A 131 8.51 -2.44 2.86
C VAL A 131 7.00 -2.52 3.08
N GLN A 132 6.23 -2.40 2.00
CA GLN A 132 4.77 -2.31 2.06
C GLN A 132 4.14 -3.62 2.56
N ILE A 133 3.10 -3.53 3.39
CA ILE A 133 2.33 -4.70 3.83
C ILE A 133 1.81 -5.52 2.63
N GLY A 134 2.03 -6.82 2.69
CA GLY A 134 1.72 -7.78 1.63
C GLY A 134 2.83 -8.00 0.62
N SER A 135 3.98 -7.33 0.74
CA SER A 135 5.13 -7.56 -0.14
C SER A 135 5.68 -8.97 0.03
N ASP A 136 6.29 -9.52 -1.02
CA ASP A 136 6.79 -10.89 -0.97
C ASP A 136 7.91 -11.02 0.08
N ASN A 137 7.74 -11.96 1.03
CA ASN A 137 8.75 -12.29 2.04
C ASN A 137 9.39 -13.65 1.73
N ALA A 138 10.71 -13.68 1.64
CA ALA A 138 11.48 -14.91 1.47
C ALA A 138 11.81 -15.52 2.84
N GLU A 139 10.91 -16.34 3.39
CA GLU A 139 11.08 -17.02 4.70
C GLU A 139 12.31 -17.97 4.76
N ARG A 140 12.93 -18.32 3.63
CA ARG A 140 13.94 -19.41 3.55
C ARG A 140 15.41 -19.03 3.76
N SER A 141 15.75 -17.82 4.21
CA SER A 141 17.16 -17.47 4.52
C SER A 141 17.49 -17.41 6.01
N ILE A 142 16.53 -17.69 6.90
CA ILE A 142 16.77 -17.79 8.35
C ILE A 142 16.88 -19.27 8.74
N LYS A 143 17.89 -19.93 8.21
CA LYS A 143 18.58 -21.04 8.89
C LYS A 143 20.07 -20.80 8.63
N SER A 144 20.89 -20.94 9.67
CA SER A 144 22.30 -20.53 9.80
C SER A 144 22.41 -19.11 10.38
N THR A 145 22.61 -18.93 11.69
CA THR A 145 23.67 -19.52 12.53
C THR A 145 23.21 -19.54 13.99
#